data_AF-Q7Z947-F1
#
_entry.id   AF-Q7Z947-F1
#
_cell.length_a   1.000
_cell.length_b   1.000
_cell.length_c   1.000
_cell.angle_alpha   90.00
_cell.angle_beta   90.00
_cell.angle_gamma   90.00
#
_symmetry.space_group_name_H-M   'P 1'
#
loop_
_entity.id
_entity.type
_entity.pdbx_description
1 polymer ?
#
loop_
_entity_poly.entity_id
_entity_poly.type
_entity_poly.pdbx_seq_one_letter_code
_entity_poly.pdbx_strand_id
1 'polypeptide(L)'
;LEECLKIRSVLAEFEEMKADEVSPYTPGIKSEAKYPVAILGAREYIFSENIGILGDIAAGKEQTFGTMFARTMSQIGGKLHYGHPDFLNGIFMTTRGGVSKAQKGLHLNEDIYAGMNALLRGGRIKHCEYYQCGKGRDLGFGSILNFTTKIGLVWANICL
;
A
#
# COMPACT_ATOMS: atom_id res chain seq x y z
N LEU A 1 25.12 -4.98 2.94
CA LEU A 1 24.99 -5.42 1.53
C LEU A 1 23.55 -5.84 1.21
N GLU A 2 22.95 -6.71 2.03
CA GLU A 2 21.57 -7.22 1.86
C GLU A 2 20.50 -6.11 1.82
N GLU A 3 20.53 -5.17 2.78
CA GLU A 3 19.58 -4.04 2.81
C GLU A 3 19.68 -3.14 1.57
N CYS A 4 20.89 -2.91 1.06
CA CYS A 4 21.10 -2.16 -0.18
C CYS A 4 20.49 -2.86 -1.40
N LEU A 5 20.53 -4.20 -1.43
CA LEU A 5 19.89 -4.99 -2.47
C LEU A 5 18.36 -4.93 -2.36
N LYS A 6 17.81 -4.98 -1.13
CA LYS A 6 16.37 -4.80 -0.90
C LYS A 6 15.87 -3.43 -1.39
N ILE A 7 16.58 -2.35 -1.07
CA ILE A 7 16.24 -1.00 -1.52
C ILE A 7 16.28 -0.90 -3.05
N ARG A 8 17.31 -1.45 -3.70
CA ARG A 8 17.40 -1.48 -5.16
C ARG A 8 16.22 -2.24 -5.78
N SER A 9 15.85 -3.39 -5.22
CA SER A 9 14.71 -4.18 -5.69
C SER A 9 13.39 -3.42 -5.50
N VAL A 10 13.18 -2.77 -4.36
CA VAL A 10 12.00 -1.92 -4.09
C VAL A 10 11.88 -0.81 -5.11
N LEU A 11 12.98 -0.11 -5.42
CA LEU A 11 12.97 0.97 -6.43
C LEU A 11 12.73 0.43 -7.84
N ALA A 12 13.22 -0.76 -8.16
CA ALA A 12 12.99 -1.38 -9.46
C ALA A 12 11.52 -1.76 -9.70
N GLU A 13 10.74 -2.02 -8.64
CA GLU A 13 9.30 -2.34 -8.75
C GLU A 13 8.44 -1.17 -9.25
N PHE A 14 8.92 0.07 -9.08
CA PHE A 14 8.27 1.26 -9.63
C PHE A 14 8.41 1.36 -11.16
N GLU A 15 9.18 0.47 -11.78
CA GLU A 15 9.40 0.36 -13.23
C GLU A 15 10.02 1.62 -13.89
N GLU A 16 10.41 2.64 -13.12
CA GLU A 16 11.01 3.89 -13.62
C GLU A 16 12.44 3.72 -14.14
N MET A 17 13.14 2.63 -13.77
CA MET A 17 14.53 2.39 -14.15
C MET A 17 14.71 1.69 -15.51
N LYS A 18 13.63 1.21 -16.15
CA LYS A 18 13.71 0.62 -17.49
C LYS A 18 13.43 1.72 -18.51
N ALA A 19 14.48 2.20 -19.18
CA ALA A 19 14.31 2.95 -20.43
C ALA A 19 13.56 2.05 -21.44
N ASP A 20 12.64 2.63 -22.20
CA ASP A 20 11.99 1.92 -23.29
C ASP A 20 13.07 1.40 -24.25
N GLU A 21 13.29 0.09 -24.28
CA GLU A 21 14.05 -0.58 -25.34
C GLU A 21 13.18 -0.57 -26.61
N VAL A 22 12.98 0.62 -27.18
CA VAL A 22 12.45 0.73 -28.53
C VAL A 22 13.58 0.27 -29.44
N SER A 23 13.56 -1.01 -29.81
CA SER A 23 14.40 -1.52 -30.89
C SER A 23 14.17 -0.64 -32.13
N PRO A 24 15.21 0.01 -32.68
CA PRO A 24 15.10 0.84 -33.88
C PRO A 24 14.57 0.09 -35.11
N TYR A 25 14.50 -1.24 -35.04
CA TYR A 25 14.25 -2.14 -36.16
C TYR A 25 12.79 -2.64 -36.27
N THR A 26 11.91 -2.28 -35.33
CA THR A 26 10.47 -2.65 -35.39
C THR A 26 9.57 -1.43 -35.20
N PRO A 27 9.45 -0.55 -36.22
CA PRO A 27 8.53 0.57 -36.18
C PRO A 27 7.09 0.07 -36.28
N GLY A 28 6.29 0.21 -35.22
CA GLY A 28 4.83 -0.02 -35.27
C GLY A 28 4.24 -0.92 -34.19
N ILE A 29 5.06 -1.61 -33.39
CA ILE A 29 4.56 -2.28 -32.18
C ILE A 29 4.38 -1.20 -31.12
N LYS A 30 3.14 -0.78 -30.88
CA LYS A 30 2.80 0.08 -29.74
C LYS A 30 3.26 -0.66 -28.48
N SER A 31 4.24 -0.12 -27.76
CA SER A 31 4.56 -0.57 -26.41
C SER A 31 3.25 -0.61 -25.60
N GLU A 32 2.94 -1.73 -24.97
CA GLU A 32 1.78 -1.81 -24.08
C GLU A 32 1.83 -0.63 -23.12
N ALA A 33 0.78 0.18 -23.09
CA ALA A 33 0.70 1.33 -22.20
C ALA A 33 0.68 0.84 -20.75
N LYS A 34 1.88 0.74 -20.16
CA LYS A 34 2.07 0.33 -18.78
C LYS A 34 1.68 1.50 -17.89
N TYR A 35 0.56 1.37 -17.19
CA TYR A 35 0.14 2.32 -16.16
C TYR A 35 1.28 2.53 -15.13
N PRO A 36 1.59 3.75 -14.68
CA PRO A 36 2.67 3.93 -13.69
C PRO A 36 2.32 3.25 -12.36
N VAL A 37 3.33 2.67 -11.68
CA VAL A 37 3.15 2.17 -10.31
C VAL A 37 3.20 3.36 -9.37
N ALA A 38 2.08 3.63 -8.70
CA ALA A 38 1.92 4.78 -7.83
C ALA A 38 2.32 4.45 -6.39
N ILE A 39 2.00 3.22 -5.95
CA ILE A 39 2.18 2.75 -4.58
C ILE A 39 2.69 1.31 -4.63
N LEU A 40 3.70 1.00 -3.82
CA LEU A 40 4.23 -0.35 -3.63
C LEU A 40 4.08 -0.73 -2.17
N GLY A 41 3.23 -1.71 -1.87
CA GLY A 41 3.05 -2.15 -0.50
C GLY A 41 3.86 -3.35 -0.09
N ALA A 42 4.46 -3.29 1.09
CA ALA A 42 5.32 -4.33 1.63
C ALA A 42 4.70 -5.00 2.85
N ARG A 43 5.04 -6.27 3.09
CA ARG A 43 4.47 -7.05 4.20
C ARG A 43 4.69 -6.37 5.54
N GLU A 44 3.71 -6.50 6.43
CA GLU A 44 3.76 -5.94 7.78
C GLU A 44 3.91 -7.06 8.80
N TYR A 45 4.77 -6.84 9.79
CA TYR A 45 4.98 -7.73 10.92
C TYR A 45 4.71 -6.98 12.22
N ILE A 46 3.76 -7.49 13.01
CA ILE A 46 3.42 -6.93 14.30
C ILE A 46 4.25 -7.64 15.37
N PHE A 47 5.34 -7.01 15.78
CA PHE A 47 6.26 -7.61 16.76
C PHE A 47 5.68 -7.66 18.19
N SER A 48 4.58 -6.95 18.46
CA SER A 48 3.90 -6.94 19.75
C SER A 48 2.98 -8.16 19.99
N GLU A 49 3.06 -9.18 19.14
CA GLU A 49 2.30 -10.44 19.29
C GLU A 49 2.56 -11.12 20.65
N ASN A 50 3.82 -11.16 21.09
CA ASN A 50 4.26 -11.98 22.23
C ASN A 50 4.00 -11.37 23.63
N ILE A 51 3.12 -10.37 23.74
CA ILE A 51 2.83 -9.65 25.00
C ILE A 51 1.51 -10.14 25.63
N GLY A 52 0.88 -11.18 25.07
CA GLY A 52 -0.27 -11.89 25.63
C GLY A 52 -1.40 -12.10 24.61
N ILE A 53 -2.52 -12.67 25.06
CA ILE A 53 -3.66 -13.05 24.19
C ILE A 53 -4.21 -11.86 23.39
N LEU A 54 -4.25 -10.66 23.99
CA LEU A 54 -4.66 -9.45 23.28
C LEU A 54 -3.65 -9.03 22.20
N GLY A 55 -2.36 -9.30 22.42
CA GLY A 55 -1.29 -9.15 21.45
C GLY A 55 -1.48 -10.08 20.26
N ASP A 56 -1.74 -11.36 20.50
CA ASP A 56 -2.00 -12.35 19.45
C ASP A 56 -3.20 -11.97 18.59
N ILE A 57 -4.31 -11.55 19.20
CA ILE A 57 -5.52 -11.11 18.47
C ILE A 57 -5.23 -9.83 17.68
N ALA A 58 -4.50 -8.87 18.25
CA ALA A 58 -4.13 -7.63 17.59
C ALA A 58 -3.13 -7.83 16.45
N ALA A 59 -2.23 -8.81 16.54
CA ALA A 59 -1.32 -9.18 15.48
C ALA A 59 -2.06 -9.92 14.36
N GLY A 60 -2.88 -10.91 14.70
CA GLY A 60 -3.65 -11.70 13.73
C GLY A 60 -4.61 -10.84 12.90
N LYS A 61 -5.30 -9.87 13.51
CA LYS A 61 -6.19 -8.95 12.76
C LYS A 61 -5.41 -8.09 11.75
N GLU A 62 -4.21 -7.62 12.10
CA GLU A 62 -3.43 -6.73 11.22
C GLU A 62 -2.64 -7.53 10.18
N GLN A 63 -2.20 -8.74 10.49
CA GLN A 63 -1.58 -9.62 9.50
C GLN A 63 -2.58 -10.04 8.41
N THR A 64 -3.81 -10.39 8.79
CA THR A 64 -4.86 -10.78 7.83
C THR A 64 -5.31 -9.59 6.99
N PHE A 65 -5.60 -8.44 7.60
CA PHE A 65 -6.03 -7.26 6.86
C PHE A 65 -4.89 -6.56 6.11
N GLY A 66 -3.79 -6.27 6.78
CA GLY A 66 -2.66 -5.52 6.23
C GLY A 66 -1.92 -6.31 5.16
N THR A 67 -1.67 -7.62 5.37
CA THR A 67 -0.85 -8.40 4.43
C THR A 67 -1.67 -9.29 3.50
N MET A 68 -2.52 -10.18 4.04
CA MET A 68 -3.22 -11.17 3.20
C MET A 68 -4.28 -10.54 2.30
N PHE A 69 -5.11 -9.65 2.85
CA PHE A 69 -6.15 -8.99 2.08
C PHE A 69 -5.57 -8.00 1.05
N ALA A 70 -4.54 -7.22 1.42
CA ALA A 70 -3.84 -6.35 0.49
C ALA A 70 -3.18 -7.13 -0.67
N ARG A 71 -2.61 -8.31 -0.41
CA ARG A 71 -2.04 -9.19 -1.43
C ARG A 71 -3.09 -9.59 -2.47
N THR A 72 -4.21 -10.13 -2.02
CA THR A 72 -5.32 -10.56 -2.91
C THR A 72 -5.86 -9.37 -3.71
N MET A 73 -6.05 -8.24 -3.03
CA MET A 73 -6.62 -7.07 -3.68
C MET A 73 -5.66 -6.42 -4.70
N SER A 74 -4.34 -6.54 -4.50
CA SER A 74 -3.33 -6.08 -5.48
C SER A 74 -3.38 -6.90 -6.76
N GLN A 75 -3.66 -8.20 -6.67
CA GLN A 75 -3.82 -9.07 -7.84
C GLN A 75 -5.07 -8.72 -8.66
N ILE A 76 -6.16 -8.32 -7.99
CA ILE A 76 -7.42 -7.91 -8.64
C ILE A 76 -7.36 -6.43 -9.09
N GLY A 77 -6.35 -5.68 -8.66
CA GLY A 77 -6.18 -4.26 -8.99
C GLY A 77 -7.06 -3.31 -8.18
N GLY A 78 -7.80 -3.82 -7.20
CA GLY A 78 -8.63 -3.01 -6.30
C GLY A 78 -7.92 -2.54 -5.04
N LYS A 79 -6.59 -2.71 -4.95
CA LYS A 79 -5.87 -2.49 -3.69
C LYS A 79 -5.90 -1.01 -3.38
N LEU A 80 -6.37 -0.67 -2.18
CA LEU A 80 -6.25 0.66 -1.63
C LEU A 80 -5.07 0.69 -0.66
N HIS A 81 -4.46 1.86 -0.52
CA HIS A 81 -3.44 2.10 0.49
C HIS A 81 -4.16 2.24 1.84
N TYR A 82 -3.79 1.43 2.83
CA TYR A 82 -4.40 1.48 4.16
C TYR A 82 -3.35 1.20 5.21
N GLY A 83 -2.81 2.22 5.88
CA GLY A 83 -1.97 2.12 7.09
C GLY A 83 -0.79 1.15 7.03
N HIS A 84 -0.54 0.57 5.87
CA HIS A 84 0.40 -0.47 5.57
C HIS A 84 1.68 0.24 5.15
N PRO A 85 2.85 -0.32 5.46
CA PRO A 85 4.12 0.29 5.10
C PRO A 85 4.31 0.17 3.59
N ASP A 86 3.67 1.09 2.88
CA ASP A 86 3.74 1.20 1.44
C ASP A 86 4.68 2.34 1.07
N PHE A 87 5.49 2.10 0.06
CA PHE A 87 6.28 3.13 -0.59
C PHE A 87 5.40 3.88 -1.59
N LEU A 88 5.43 5.21 -1.49
CA LEU A 88 4.66 6.11 -2.33
C LEU A 88 5.59 6.75 -3.37
N ASN A 89 5.15 6.79 -4.63
CA ASN A 89 5.82 7.61 -5.63
C ASN A 89 5.47 9.08 -5.38
N GLY A 90 6.40 9.82 -4.78
CA GLY A 90 6.20 11.21 -4.39
C GLY A 90 5.90 12.15 -5.55
N ILE A 91 6.53 11.95 -6.72
CA ILE A 91 6.28 12.78 -7.92
C ILE A 91 4.86 12.52 -8.43
N PHE A 92 4.48 11.25 -8.53
CA PHE A 92 3.16 10.86 -9.01
C PHE A 92 2.04 11.35 -8.08
N MET A 93 2.20 11.22 -6.76
CA MET A 93 1.22 11.67 -5.76
C MET A 93 1.12 13.19 -5.66
N THR A 94 2.25 13.91 -5.61
CA THR A 94 2.26 15.37 -5.43
C THR A 94 1.65 16.08 -6.63
N THR A 95 1.94 15.62 -7.85
CA THR A 95 1.39 16.21 -9.08
C THR A 95 -0.09 15.94 -9.29
N ARG A 96 -0.68 15.02 -8.51
CA ARG A 96 -2.06 14.55 -8.71
C ARG A 96 -2.98 14.78 -7.51
N GLY A 97 -2.60 15.64 -6.57
CA GLY A 97 -3.47 16.06 -5.47
C GLY A 97 -3.11 15.54 -4.09
N GLY A 98 -1.91 14.96 -3.94
CA GLY A 98 -1.31 14.59 -2.65
C GLY A 98 -1.80 13.27 -2.08
N VAL A 99 -1.31 13.00 -0.86
CA VAL A 99 -1.64 11.80 -0.06
C VAL A 99 -2.94 12.02 0.73
N SER A 100 -3.17 13.23 1.28
CA SER A 100 -4.35 13.57 2.09
C SER A 100 -5.24 14.66 1.50
N LYS A 101 -6.47 14.72 2.05
CA LYS A 101 -7.33 15.91 2.03
C LYS A 101 -7.50 16.49 3.43
N ALA A 102 -7.46 17.82 3.51
CA ALA A 102 -7.69 18.56 4.74
C ALA A 102 -9.19 18.64 5.03
N GLN A 103 -9.76 17.59 5.62
CA GLN A 103 -11.16 17.59 6.04
C GLN A 103 -11.28 17.09 7.49
N LYS A 104 -11.86 17.93 8.33
CA LYS A 104 -12.00 17.74 9.78
C LYS A 104 -12.82 16.46 10.04
N GLY A 105 -12.14 15.37 10.39
CA GLY A 105 -12.72 14.02 10.61
C GLY A 105 -12.30 12.95 9.58
N LEU A 106 -11.88 13.34 8.37
CA LEU A 106 -11.45 12.43 7.30
C LEU A 106 -9.95 12.06 7.39
N HIS A 107 -9.18 12.75 8.24
CA HIS A 107 -7.76 12.49 8.49
C HIS A 107 -7.47 11.08 9.05
N LEU A 108 -8.49 10.29 9.38
CA LEU A 108 -8.33 8.87 9.73
C LEU A 108 -8.21 7.95 8.50
N ASN A 109 -8.53 8.45 7.30
CA ASN A 109 -8.58 7.72 6.03
C ASN A 109 -7.72 8.34 4.92
N GLU A 110 -6.71 9.13 5.29
CA GLU A 110 -5.74 9.69 4.33
C GLU A 110 -5.13 8.60 3.44
N ASP A 111 -4.74 7.48 4.04
CA ASP A 111 -4.13 6.38 3.31
C ASP A 111 -5.05 5.86 2.19
N ILE A 112 -6.35 5.75 2.46
CA ILE A 112 -7.34 5.28 1.47
C ILE A 112 -7.53 6.29 0.37
N TYR A 113 -7.51 7.59 0.72
CA TYR A 113 -7.63 8.65 -0.27
C TYR A 113 -6.45 8.61 -1.26
N ALA A 114 -5.23 8.41 -0.77
CA ALA A 114 -4.06 8.24 -1.61
C ALA A 114 -4.23 7.02 -2.56
N GLY A 115 -4.77 5.91 -2.04
CA GLY A 115 -5.09 4.73 -2.84
C GLY A 115 -6.14 5.00 -3.93
N MET A 116 -7.24 5.66 -3.59
CA MET A 116 -8.30 6.01 -4.53
C MET A 116 -7.80 6.99 -5.59
N ASN A 117 -7.04 8.00 -5.19
CA ASN A 117 -6.46 8.97 -6.12
C ASN A 117 -5.44 8.32 -7.06
N ALA A 118 -4.64 7.36 -6.55
CA ALA A 118 -3.74 6.57 -7.37
C ALA A 118 -4.52 5.78 -8.45
N LEU A 119 -5.55 5.03 -8.07
CA LEU A 119 -6.35 4.24 -9.02
C LEU A 119 -7.12 5.11 -10.02
N LEU A 120 -7.82 6.15 -9.56
CA LEU A 120 -8.61 7.05 -10.42
C LEU A 120 -7.76 7.82 -11.44
N ARG A 121 -6.49 8.07 -11.12
CA ARG A 121 -5.54 8.77 -12.00
C ARG A 121 -4.74 7.82 -12.88
N GLY A 122 -5.15 6.55 -12.97
CA GLY A 122 -4.51 5.54 -13.81
C GLY A 122 -3.18 5.03 -13.25
N GLY A 123 -2.95 5.15 -11.95
CA GLY A 123 -1.83 4.53 -11.25
C GLY A 123 -2.18 3.12 -10.76
N ARG A 124 -1.17 2.26 -10.65
CA ARG A 124 -1.30 0.88 -10.13
C ARG A 124 -0.74 0.77 -8.73
N ILE A 125 -1.31 -0.14 -7.94
CA ILE A 125 -0.81 -0.47 -6.61
C ILE A 125 -0.31 -1.91 -6.59
N LYS A 126 1.00 -2.07 -6.41
CA LYS A 126 1.67 -3.38 -6.35
C LYS A 126 1.85 -3.86 -4.90
N HIS A 127 2.13 -5.14 -4.74
CA HIS A 127 2.51 -5.74 -3.47
C HIS A 127 3.82 -6.51 -3.64
N CYS A 128 4.79 -6.27 -2.75
CA CYS A 128 6.07 -6.98 -2.71
C CYS A 128 6.17 -7.86 -1.45
N GLU A 129 6.71 -9.07 -1.63
CA GLU A 129 6.78 -10.07 -0.56
C GLU A 129 8.17 -10.19 0.09
N TYR A 130 9.21 -9.70 -0.58
CA TYR A 130 10.60 -9.82 -0.14
C TYR A 130 11.03 -8.72 0.85
N TYR A 131 10.19 -7.72 1.08
CA TYR A 131 10.41 -6.67 2.07
C TYR A 131 9.33 -6.76 3.15
N GLN A 132 9.78 -6.67 4.41
CA GLN A 132 8.91 -6.79 5.58
C GLN A 132 9.21 -5.66 6.56
N CYS A 133 8.16 -4.99 7.00
CA CYS A 133 8.22 -3.84 7.89
C CYS A 133 7.67 -4.21 9.26
N GLY A 134 8.49 -4.05 10.30
CA GLY A 134 8.06 -4.22 11.68
C GLY A 134 7.26 -3.01 12.15
N LYS A 135 6.10 -3.24 12.77
CA LYS A 135 5.29 -2.19 13.39
C LYS A 135 4.86 -2.59 14.79
N GLY A 136 4.99 -1.65 15.71
CA GLY A 136 4.55 -1.80 17.10
C GLY A 136 3.12 -1.31 17.24
N ARG A 137 2.30 -2.05 17.99
CA ARG A 137 0.94 -1.64 18.31
C ARG A 137 0.70 -1.61 19.81
N ASP A 138 -0.07 -0.61 20.23
CA ASP A 138 -0.61 -0.56 21.58
C ASP A 138 -1.69 -1.64 21.74
N LEU A 139 -1.53 -2.47 22.76
CA LEU A 139 -2.35 -3.65 23.00
C LEU A 139 -3.58 -3.37 23.88
N GLY A 140 -3.89 -2.09 24.11
CA GLY A 140 -5.08 -1.68 24.83
C GLY A 140 -6.35 -2.06 24.05
N PHE A 141 -7.36 -2.58 24.76
CA PHE A 141 -8.64 -2.96 24.16
C PHE A 141 -9.28 -1.79 23.37
N GLY A 142 -9.14 -0.56 23.85
CA GLY A 142 -9.59 0.64 23.13
C GLY A 142 -8.87 0.87 21.79
N SER A 143 -7.56 0.61 21.73
CA SER A 143 -6.77 0.69 20.48
C SER A 143 -7.17 -0.40 19.50
N ILE A 144 -7.46 -1.61 20.00
CA ILE A 144 -7.96 -2.72 19.18
C ILE A 144 -9.34 -2.38 18.60
N LEU A 145 -10.24 -1.86 19.43
CA LEU A 145 -11.59 -1.45 19.01
C LEU A 145 -11.55 -0.34 17.96
N ASN A 146 -10.72 0.70 18.18
CA ASN A 146 -10.57 1.81 17.25
C ASN A 146 -10.11 1.34 15.86
N PHE A 147 -9.21 0.37 15.79
CA PHE A 147 -8.82 -0.24 14.52
C PHE A 147 -10.01 -0.89 13.78
N THR A 148 -10.80 -1.71 14.48
CA THR A 148 -11.97 -2.35 13.88
C THR A 148 -13.03 -1.33 13.47
N THR A 149 -13.26 -0.28 14.29
CA THR A 149 -14.18 0.81 13.96
C THR A 149 -13.72 1.56 12.71
N LYS A 150 -12.41 1.83 12.57
CA LYS A 150 -11.86 2.44 11.35
C LYS A 150 -12.13 1.58 10.13
N ILE A 151 -11.83 0.28 10.19
CA ILE A 151 -12.11 -0.64 9.09
C ILE A 151 -13.59 -0.59 8.71
N GLY A 152 -14.49 -0.70 9.70
CA GLY A 152 -15.94 -0.67 9.45
C GLY A 152 -16.43 0.61 8.74
N LEU A 153 -15.95 1.77 9.18
CA LEU A 153 -16.29 3.05 8.53
C LEU A 153 -15.77 3.15 7.10
N VAL A 154 -14.62 2.54 6.81
CA VAL A 154 -14.00 2.57 5.47
C VAL A 154 -14.78 1.76 4.47
N TRP A 155 -15.16 0.54 4.83
CA TRP A 155 -15.98 -0.31 3.96
C TRP A 155 -17.34 0.30 3.67
N ALA A 156 -17.95 0.94 4.67
CA ALA A 156 -19.20 1.68 4.46
C ALA A 156 -19.06 2.82 3.44
N ASN A 157 -17.90 3.50 3.40
CA ASN A 157 -17.63 4.57 2.43
C ASN A 157 -17.25 4.05 1.02
N ILE A 158 -16.80 2.81 0.88
CA ILE A 158 -16.50 2.21 -0.44
C ILE A 158 -17.78 1.67 -1.10
N CYS A 159 -18.77 1.25 -0.31
CA CYS A 159 -20.04 0.72 -0.82
C CYS A 159 -21.07 1.80 -1.20
N LEU A 160 -20.87 3.05 -0.77
CA LEU A 160 -21.68 4.21 -1.16
C LEU A 160 -21.11 4.89 -2.41
#